data_AF-A0A2P7UWA3-F1
#
_entry.id   AF-A0A2P7UWA3-F1
#
_cell.length_a   1.000
_cell.length_b   1.000
_cell.length_c   1.000
_cell.angle_alpha   90.00
_cell.angle_beta   90.00
_cell.angle_gamma   90.00
#
_symmetry.space_group_name_H-M   'P 1'
#
loop_
_entity.id
_entity.type
_entity.pdbx_description
1 polymer ?
#
loop_
_entity_poly.entity_id
_entity_poly.type
_entity_poly.pdbx_seq_one_letter_code
_entity_poly.pdbx_strand_id
1 'polypeptide(L)'
;MRASFSYAFILVAFILVTGCGSTNSSTSSVFSNLATQGTSSTSEGSEVAAESENTKVATYLSMAALALHEVNGFEEGEEFPPESKAFLTKHAHLFPATGDKVKEALQFVDPNVQPKHINKNISKYHAAMIQDKGTVLSIEEEEIPEIGTISVLHVVNDAEDSYQIVYLGALDVYEDDTVEFVGVPTLLSGFDNVSGGYTNSIIIAGSYVGKSAN
;
A
#
# COMPACT_ATOMS: atom_id res chain seq x y z
N MET A 1 -33.90 58.80 7.21
CA MET A 1 -34.29 57.38 7.25
C MET A 1 -33.10 56.54 6.80
N ARG A 2 -32.63 55.70 7.73
CA ARG A 2 -31.77 54.49 7.65
C ARG A 2 -30.89 54.32 6.39
N ALA A 3 -29.57 54.55 6.48
CA ALA A 3 -28.53 53.73 7.13
C ALA A 3 -28.07 52.56 6.25
N SER A 4 -26.91 52.76 5.61
CA SER A 4 -26.12 51.81 4.84
C SER A 4 -25.45 50.81 5.79
N PHE A 5 -25.66 49.51 5.59
CA PHE A 5 -24.95 48.46 6.34
C PHE A 5 -23.61 48.19 5.67
N SER A 6 -22.53 48.55 6.37
CA SER A 6 -21.16 48.16 6.07
C SER A 6 -20.91 46.80 6.72
N TYR A 7 -20.61 45.77 5.93
CA TYR A 7 -20.18 44.47 6.47
C TYR A 7 -18.71 44.56 6.87
N ALA A 8 -18.47 44.74 8.18
CA ALA A 8 -17.16 44.52 8.76
C ALA A 8 -16.91 42.99 8.85
N PHE A 9 -15.95 42.50 8.07
CA PHE A 9 -15.35 41.18 8.25
C PHE A 9 -14.65 41.15 9.62
N ILE A 10 -15.24 40.48 10.61
CA ILE A 10 -14.57 40.18 11.87
C ILE A 10 -13.82 38.85 11.66
N LEU A 11 -12.51 38.98 11.55
CA LEU A 11 -11.56 37.89 11.48
C LEU A 11 -11.40 37.33 12.90
N VAL A 12 -12.10 36.23 13.21
CA VAL A 12 -11.90 35.50 14.47
C VAL A 12 -10.68 34.61 14.30
N ALA A 13 -9.55 35.07 14.84
CA ALA A 13 -8.34 34.27 14.98
C ALA A 13 -8.58 33.19 16.06
N PHE A 14 -8.73 31.93 15.63
CA PHE A 14 -8.57 30.79 16.52
C PHE A 14 -7.07 30.59 16.77
N ILE A 15 -6.62 31.00 17.95
CA ILE A 15 -5.33 30.57 18.49
C ILE A 15 -5.53 29.13 18.96
N LEU A 16 -5.23 28.17 18.07
CA LEU A 16 -5.01 26.78 18.49
C LEU A 16 -3.55 26.65 18.89
N VAL A 17 -3.37 26.30 20.16
CA VAL A 17 -2.10 25.89 20.76
C VAL A 17 -1.58 24.70 19.98
N THR A 18 -0.52 24.89 19.19
CA THR A 18 0.25 23.79 18.60
C THR A 18 1.10 23.17 19.70
N GLY A 19 0.52 22.19 20.40
CA GLY A 19 1.33 21.11 20.96
C GLY A 19 1.90 20.32 19.79
N CYS A 20 3.22 20.19 19.71
CA CYS A 20 3.88 19.24 18.81
C CYS A 20 3.53 17.81 19.23
N GLY A 21 2.35 17.34 18.84
CA GLY A 21 2.09 15.94 18.58
C GLY A 21 2.26 15.73 17.08
N SER A 22 3.42 15.27 16.67
CA SER A 22 3.68 14.91 15.27
C SER A 22 2.98 13.58 14.97
N THR A 23 1.67 13.60 14.80
CA THR A 23 0.95 12.53 14.08
C THR A 23 1.20 12.73 12.59
N ASN A 24 2.35 12.26 12.11
CA ASN A 24 2.58 12.08 10.69
C ASN A 24 2.04 10.69 10.31
N SER A 25 0.80 10.60 9.83
CA SER A 25 0.41 9.45 9.00
C SER A 25 1.01 9.68 7.61
N SER A 26 2.09 8.97 7.34
CA SER A 26 2.76 8.90 6.04
C SER A 26 1.85 8.29 4.94
N THR A 27 0.76 7.62 5.28
CA THR A 27 -0.08 6.97 4.27
C THR A 27 -1.16 7.92 3.72
N SER A 28 -1.55 8.97 4.45
CA SER A 28 -2.45 10.03 3.94
C SER A 28 -1.95 10.68 2.63
N SER A 29 -0.63 10.81 2.46
CA SER A 29 0.00 11.26 1.22
C SER A 29 0.00 10.21 0.11
N VAL A 30 0.07 8.91 0.45
CA VAL A 30 -0.05 7.81 -0.53
C VAL A 30 -1.41 7.87 -1.22
N PHE A 31 -2.47 8.03 -0.45
CA PHE A 31 -3.83 8.12 -0.98
C PHE A 31 -4.07 9.41 -1.79
N SER A 32 -3.52 10.54 -1.33
CA SER A 32 -3.59 11.82 -2.06
C SER A 32 -2.95 11.75 -3.45
N ASN A 33 -1.79 11.08 -3.56
CA ASN A 33 -1.10 10.88 -4.84
C ASN A 33 -1.90 9.97 -5.79
N LEU A 34 -2.60 8.98 -5.25
CA LEU A 34 -3.36 8.01 -6.04
C LEU A 34 -4.66 8.61 -6.61
N ALA A 35 -5.38 9.41 -5.82
CA ALA A 35 -6.58 10.11 -6.26
C ALA A 35 -6.32 11.13 -7.38
N THR A 36 -5.14 11.75 -7.41
CA THR A 36 -4.78 12.77 -8.41
C THR A 36 -4.48 12.17 -9.80
N GLN A 37 -4.10 10.89 -9.87
CA GLN A 37 -3.65 10.23 -11.10
C GLN A 37 -4.72 9.33 -11.78
N GLY A 38 -5.87 9.07 -11.15
CA GLY A 38 -6.92 8.15 -11.66
C GLY A 38 -7.78 8.65 -12.85
N THR A 39 -7.68 9.92 -13.26
CA THR A 39 -8.64 10.56 -14.20
C THR A 39 -8.32 10.37 -15.70
N SER A 40 -7.88 9.19 -16.15
CA SER A 40 -7.83 8.96 -17.61
C SER A 40 -8.14 7.51 -18.01
N SER A 41 -9.37 7.30 -18.52
CA SER A 41 -9.73 6.53 -19.75
C SER A 41 -11.10 5.84 -19.63
N THR A 42 -11.97 6.01 -20.64
CA THR A 42 -13.31 5.39 -20.78
C THR A 42 -13.35 4.35 -21.92
N SER A 43 -13.85 3.15 -21.56
CA SER A 43 -14.51 1.99 -22.25
C SER A 43 -14.35 1.61 -23.75
N GLU A 44 -14.26 0.29 -24.02
CA GLU A 44 -15.35 -0.60 -24.54
C GLU A 44 -14.93 -2.09 -24.81
N GLY A 45 -15.76 -3.08 -24.42
CA GLY A 45 -15.84 -4.45 -25.01
C GLY A 45 -15.33 -5.66 -24.19
N SER A 46 -16.11 -6.73 -24.01
CA SER A 46 -15.97 -7.81 -23.01
C SER A 46 -14.63 -8.60 -22.88
N GLU A 47 -13.75 -8.63 -23.87
CA GLU A 47 -12.37 -9.18 -23.73
C GLU A 47 -11.36 -8.07 -23.38
N VAL A 48 -11.57 -6.88 -23.96
CA VAL A 48 -10.87 -5.62 -23.64
C VAL A 48 -11.17 -5.20 -22.19
N ALA A 49 -12.33 -5.55 -21.64
CA ALA A 49 -12.71 -5.27 -20.26
C ALA A 49 -11.86 -6.06 -19.25
N ALA A 50 -11.58 -7.35 -19.49
CA ALA A 50 -10.74 -8.15 -18.60
C ALA A 50 -9.26 -7.72 -18.66
N GLU A 51 -8.77 -7.38 -19.85
CA GLU A 51 -7.42 -6.83 -20.02
C GLU A 51 -7.29 -5.42 -19.39
N SER A 52 -8.36 -4.62 -19.47
CA SER A 52 -8.49 -3.33 -18.78
C SER A 52 -8.47 -3.48 -17.26
N GLU A 53 -9.26 -4.39 -16.68
CA GLU A 53 -9.29 -4.62 -15.23
C GLU A 53 -7.97 -5.19 -14.69
N ASN A 54 -7.35 -6.14 -15.41
CA ASN A 54 -6.04 -6.68 -15.03
C ASN A 54 -4.97 -5.58 -15.03
N THR A 55 -4.98 -4.74 -16.06
CA THR A 55 -4.06 -3.60 -16.17
C THR A 55 -4.32 -2.59 -15.06
N LYS A 56 -5.58 -2.37 -14.67
CA LYS A 56 -5.98 -1.48 -13.59
C LYS A 56 -5.44 -1.94 -12.25
N VAL A 57 -5.64 -3.20 -11.87
CA VAL A 57 -5.11 -3.79 -10.62
C VAL A 57 -3.59 -3.59 -10.54
N ALA A 58 -2.86 -3.96 -11.58
CA ALA A 58 -1.41 -3.80 -11.61
C ALA A 58 -1.00 -2.32 -11.54
N THR A 59 -1.74 -1.43 -12.19
CA THR A 59 -1.48 0.02 -12.19
C THR A 59 -1.65 0.61 -10.80
N TYR A 60 -2.77 0.38 -10.12
CA TYR A 60 -3.04 0.94 -8.79
C TYR A 60 -2.08 0.38 -7.73
N LEU A 61 -1.77 -0.92 -7.76
CA LEU A 61 -0.75 -1.49 -6.87
C LEU A 61 0.64 -0.91 -7.13
N SER A 62 1.01 -0.70 -8.39
CA SER A 62 2.31 -0.09 -8.75
C SER A 62 2.40 1.35 -8.25
N MET A 63 1.35 2.14 -8.46
CA MET A 63 1.29 3.53 -8.05
C MET A 63 1.29 3.68 -6.53
N ALA A 64 0.49 2.89 -5.82
CA ALA A 64 0.45 2.90 -4.36
C ALA A 64 1.81 2.49 -3.76
N ALA A 65 2.48 1.47 -4.32
CA ALA A 65 3.81 1.07 -3.88
C ALA A 65 4.86 2.17 -4.10
N LEU A 66 4.83 2.84 -5.26
CA LEU A 66 5.73 3.97 -5.55
C LEU A 66 5.46 5.17 -4.64
N ALA A 67 4.20 5.54 -4.47
CA ALA A 67 3.83 6.63 -3.58
C ALA A 67 4.23 6.33 -2.12
N LEU A 68 4.09 5.09 -1.67
CA LEU A 68 4.56 4.68 -0.34
C LEU A 68 6.08 4.74 -0.21
N HIS A 69 6.80 4.34 -1.26
CA HIS A 69 8.26 4.45 -1.33
C HIS A 69 8.73 5.90 -1.21
N GLU A 70 8.08 6.81 -1.95
CA GLU A 70 8.34 8.25 -1.91
C GLU A 70 8.08 8.83 -0.53
N VAL A 71 6.94 8.51 0.11
CA VAL A 71 6.64 9.06 1.44
C VAL A 71 7.61 8.54 2.51
N ASN A 72 8.18 7.36 2.33
CA ASN A 72 9.25 6.87 3.19
C ASN A 72 10.58 7.65 3.03
N GLY A 73 10.62 8.67 2.15
CA GLY A 73 11.76 9.56 1.98
C GLY A 73 12.72 9.14 0.87
N PHE A 74 12.30 8.27 -0.04
CA PHE A 74 13.05 7.94 -1.24
C PHE A 74 12.72 8.93 -2.36
N GLU A 75 13.70 9.21 -3.21
CA GLU A 75 13.60 10.21 -4.27
C GLU A 75 12.52 9.83 -5.32
N GLU A 76 11.84 10.84 -5.83
CA GLU A 76 10.96 10.69 -6.99
C GLU A 76 11.75 10.15 -8.19
N GLY A 77 11.15 9.22 -8.94
CA GLY A 77 11.71 8.71 -10.19
C GLY A 77 12.21 7.26 -10.15
N GLU A 78 12.16 6.59 -9.00
CA GLU A 78 12.28 5.13 -8.97
C GLU A 78 11.16 4.51 -9.83
N GLU A 79 11.52 3.56 -10.70
CA GLU A 79 10.54 2.87 -11.53
C GLU A 79 10.01 1.63 -10.82
N PHE A 80 8.70 1.41 -10.89
CA PHE A 80 8.13 0.17 -10.38
C PHE A 80 8.68 -1.02 -11.19
N PRO A 81 9.11 -2.13 -10.56
CA PRO A 81 9.80 -3.17 -11.28
C PRO A 81 8.95 -3.81 -12.39
N PRO A 82 9.49 -3.94 -13.61
CA PRO A 82 8.71 -4.42 -14.75
C PRO A 82 8.28 -5.88 -14.60
N GLU A 83 9.08 -6.73 -13.96
CA GLU A 83 8.71 -8.12 -13.70
C GLU A 83 7.58 -8.23 -12.67
N SER A 84 7.61 -7.44 -11.60
CA SER A 84 6.51 -7.37 -10.64
C SER A 84 5.24 -6.88 -11.32
N LYS A 85 5.33 -5.85 -12.16
CA LYS A 85 4.17 -5.33 -12.91
C LYS A 85 3.59 -6.38 -13.84
N ALA A 86 4.45 -7.09 -14.59
CA ALA A 86 4.03 -8.16 -15.48
C ALA A 86 3.38 -9.31 -14.70
N PHE A 87 3.90 -9.67 -13.52
CA PHE A 87 3.30 -10.66 -12.64
C PHE A 87 1.91 -10.21 -12.18
N LEU A 88 1.78 -8.98 -11.67
CA LEU A 88 0.50 -8.40 -11.23
C LEU A 88 -0.53 -8.38 -12.36
N THR A 89 -0.15 -7.94 -13.57
CA THR A 89 -1.07 -7.91 -14.72
C THR A 89 -1.52 -9.33 -15.11
N LYS A 90 -0.60 -10.29 -15.12
CA LYS A 90 -0.90 -11.67 -15.50
C LYS A 90 -1.78 -12.40 -14.48
N HIS A 91 -1.63 -12.06 -13.20
CA HIS A 91 -2.28 -12.73 -12.07
C HIS A 91 -3.24 -11.82 -11.30
N ALA A 92 -3.77 -10.78 -11.94
CA ALA A 92 -4.57 -9.74 -11.29
C ALA A 92 -5.78 -10.29 -10.52
N HIS A 93 -6.35 -11.42 -10.94
CA HIS A 93 -7.46 -12.07 -10.24
C HIS A 93 -7.11 -12.58 -8.85
N LEU A 94 -5.82 -12.62 -8.48
CA LEU A 94 -5.29 -12.96 -7.16
C LEU A 94 -5.03 -11.74 -6.28
N PHE A 95 -5.37 -10.52 -6.71
CA PHE A 95 -5.14 -9.28 -5.97
C PHE A 95 -6.45 -8.50 -5.83
N PRO A 96 -7.27 -8.79 -4.80
CA PRO A 96 -7.01 -9.73 -3.70
C PRO A 96 -7.45 -11.17 -3.99
N ALA A 97 -6.77 -12.12 -3.35
CA ALA A 97 -7.12 -13.52 -3.27
C ALA A 97 -8.03 -13.76 -2.05
N THR A 98 -9.24 -14.26 -2.31
CA THR A 98 -10.21 -14.65 -1.27
C THR A 98 -10.75 -16.04 -1.56
N GLY A 99 -11.22 -16.75 -0.53
CA GLY A 99 -11.74 -18.11 -0.66
C GLY A 99 -10.74 -19.06 -1.30
N ASP A 100 -11.16 -19.77 -2.35
CA ASP A 100 -10.30 -20.76 -3.03
C ASP A 100 -9.08 -20.13 -3.74
N LYS A 101 -9.13 -18.84 -4.08
CA LYS A 101 -8.00 -18.14 -4.71
C LYS A 101 -6.78 -18.03 -3.78
N VAL A 102 -6.96 -18.09 -2.46
CA VAL A 102 -5.84 -18.09 -1.51
C VAL A 102 -4.95 -19.30 -1.74
N LYS A 103 -5.54 -20.47 -1.99
CA LYS A 103 -4.79 -21.69 -2.33
C LYS A 103 -4.06 -21.57 -3.66
N GLU A 104 -4.62 -20.83 -4.62
CA GLU A 104 -3.97 -20.55 -5.89
C GLU A 104 -2.78 -19.60 -5.71
N ALA A 105 -2.94 -18.52 -4.93
CA ALA A 105 -1.85 -17.59 -4.61
C ALA A 105 -0.67 -18.30 -3.94
N LEU A 106 -0.94 -19.22 -3.00
CA LEU A 106 0.08 -20.03 -2.34
C LEU A 106 0.92 -20.89 -3.30
N GLN A 107 0.42 -21.21 -4.50
CA GLN A 107 1.21 -21.95 -5.51
C GLN A 107 2.33 -21.11 -6.14
N PHE A 108 2.24 -19.78 -6.02
CA PHE A 108 3.27 -18.85 -6.50
C PHE A 108 4.28 -18.46 -5.43
N VAL A 109 4.11 -18.95 -4.19
CA VAL A 109 5.06 -18.71 -3.11
C VAL A 109 6.33 -19.52 -3.34
N ASP A 110 7.48 -18.86 -3.33
CA ASP A 110 8.77 -19.55 -3.26
C ASP A 110 9.19 -19.71 -1.79
N PRO A 111 9.10 -20.92 -1.20
CA PRO A 111 9.40 -21.14 0.21
C PRO A 111 10.89 -20.98 0.55
N ASN A 112 11.77 -20.86 -0.46
CA ASN A 112 13.19 -20.66 -0.25
C ASN A 112 13.56 -19.17 -0.18
N VAL A 113 12.63 -18.28 -0.52
CA VAL A 113 12.82 -16.84 -0.44
C VAL A 113 12.51 -16.39 0.98
N GLN A 114 13.45 -15.65 1.56
CA GLN A 114 13.35 -15.09 2.91
C GLN A 114 13.68 -13.60 2.81
N PRO A 115 13.29 -12.80 3.80
CA PRO A 115 13.51 -11.34 3.78
C PRO A 115 14.97 -10.97 3.56
N LYS A 116 15.90 -11.68 4.22
CA LYS A 116 17.35 -11.50 4.01
C LYS A 116 17.80 -11.69 2.56
N HIS A 117 17.14 -12.55 1.78
CA HIS A 117 17.44 -12.75 0.36
C HIS A 117 16.98 -11.54 -0.45
N ILE A 118 15.77 -11.05 -0.18
CA ILE A 118 15.15 -9.88 -0.80
C ILE A 118 15.97 -8.63 -0.48
N ASN A 119 16.24 -8.36 0.79
CA ASN A 119 17.03 -7.23 1.26
C ASN A 119 18.44 -7.20 0.64
N LYS A 120 19.03 -8.37 0.36
CA LYS A 120 20.33 -8.44 -0.31
C LYS A 120 20.25 -8.08 -1.80
N ASN A 121 19.20 -8.54 -2.49
CA ASN A 121 19.00 -8.26 -3.91
C ASN A 121 17.56 -8.59 -4.34
N ILE A 122 16.67 -7.58 -4.26
CA ILE A 122 15.26 -7.74 -4.58
C ILE A 122 14.98 -8.07 -6.04
N SER A 123 15.87 -7.65 -6.97
CA SER A 123 15.68 -7.85 -8.43
C SER A 123 15.49 -9.30 -8.87
N LYS A 124 15.88 -10.27 -8.04
CA LYS A 124 15.72 -11.71 -8.31
C LYS A 124 14.36 -12.27 -7.92
N TYR A 125 13.54 -11.50 -7.21
CA TYR A 125 12.35 -11.98 -6.51
C TYR A 125 11.05 -11.28 -6.96
N HIS A 126 11.11 -10.45 -7.99
CA HIS A 126 9.96 -9.72 -8.55
C HIS A 126 8.92 -10.61 -9.26
N ALA A 127 9.21 -11.87 -9.54
CA ALA A 127 8.35 -12.78 -10.31
C ALA A 127 7.78 -13.96 -9.48
N ALA A 128 7.84 -13.86 -8.16
CA ALA A 128 7.31 -14.85 -7.23
C ALA A 128 6.60 -14.16 -6.07
N MET A 129 5.74 -14.89 -5.37
CA MET A 129 5.19 -14.44 -4.09
C MET A 129 6.08 -14.90 -2.94
N ILE A 130 5.96 -14.19 -1.82
CA ILE A 130 6.38 -14.67 -0.50
C ILE A 130 5.17 -14.82 0.41
N GLN A 131 5.36 -15.57 1.48
CA GLN A 131 4.41 -15.70 2.58
C GLN A 131 5.15 -15.44 3.88
N ASP A 132 4.55 -14.63 4.75
CA ASP A 132 5.04 -14.45 6.11
C ASP A 132 3.89 -14.09 7.06
N LYS A 133 4.21 -14.02 8.35
CA LYS A 133 3.30 -13.68 9.44
C LYS A 133 3.93 -12.64 10.34
N GLY A 134 3.15 -11.67 10.79
CA GLY A 134 3.63 -10.64 11.71
C GLY A 134 2.53 -9.83 12.37
N THR A 135 2.94 -8.95 13.28
CA THR A 135 2.06 -8.02 13.98
C THR A 135 1.88 -6.73 13.19
N VAL A 136 0.64 -6.27 13.08
CA VAL A 136 0.29 -5.00 12.43
C VAL A 136 0.65 -3.86 13.37
N LEU A 137 1.58 -3.00 12.95
CA LEU A 137 1.96 -1.78 13.66
C LEU A 137 1.07 -0.60 13.29
N SER A 138 0.61 -0.54 12.05
CA SER A 138 -0.36 0.44 11.56
C SER A 138 -1.15 -0.12 10.39
N ILE A 139 -2.38 0.35 10.24
CA ILE A 139 -3.24 0.09 9.08
C ILE A 139 -4.09 1.31 8.78
N GLU A 140 -4.14 1.68 7.50
CA GLU A 140 -5.01 2.74 6.99
C GLU A 140 -5.72 2.28 5.72
N GLU A 141 -6.96 2.72 5.54
CA GLU A 141 -7.79 2.39 4.39
C GLU A 141 -8.35 3.66 3.75
N GLU A 142 -8.42 3.68 2.41
CA GLU A 142 -9.09 4.75 1.66
C GLU A 142 -9.90 4.15 0.51
N GLU A 143 -11.07 4.72 0.24
CA GLU A 143 -11.88 4.37 -0.92
C GLU A 143 -11.41 5.14 -2.16
N ILE A 144 -11.02 4.42 -3.20
CA ILE A 144 -10.58 5.02 -4.47
C ILE A 144 -11.62 4.73 -5.54
N PRO A 145 -12.27 5.75 -6.13
CA PRO A 145 -13.44 5.58 -7.01
C PRO A 145 -13.27 4.54 -8.12
N GLU A 146 -12.08 4.41 -8.67
CA GLU A 146 -11.83 3.49 -9.76
C GLU A 146 -11.58 2.05 -9.30
N ILE A 147 -10.88 1.81 -8.19
CA ILE A 147 -10.41 0.46 -7.81
C ILE A 147 -11.03 -0.08 -6.51
N GLY A 148 -11.85 0.73 -5.85
CA GLY A 148 -12.43 0.43 -4.54
C GLY A 148 -11.47 0.75 -3.39
N THR A 149 -11.71 0.12 -2.25
CA THR A 149 -10.88 0.31 -1.05
C THR A 149 -9.45 -0.18 -1.28
N ILE A 150 -8.47 0.59 -0.82
CA ILE A 150 -7.08 0.15 -0.68
C ILE A 150 -6.70 0.21 0.80
N SER A 151 -6.11 -0.87 1.30
CA SER A 151 -5.50 -0.94 2.62
C SER A 151 -3.98 -0.84 2.50
N VAL A 152 -3.35 -0.05 3.36
CA VAL A 152 -1.89 0.01 3.52
C VAL A 152 -1.56 -0.38 4.96
N LEU A 153 -0.79 -1.46 5.12
CA LEU A 153 -0.41 -2.00 6.42
C LEU A 153 1.10 -1.87 6.62
N HIS A 154 1.52 -1.57 7.84
CA HIS A 154 2.88 -1.82 8.30
C HIS A 154 2.87 -3.05 9.21
N VAL A 155 3.57 -4.11 8.81
CA VAL A 155 3.66 -5.38 9.54
C VAL A 155 5.11 -5.67 9.91
N VAL A 156 5.34 -6.15 11.13
CA VAL A 156 6.66 -6.61 11.58
C VAL A 156 6.56 -8.05 12.07
N ASN A 157 7.45 -8.92 11.59
CA ASN A 157 7.49 -10.33 12.03
C ASN A 157 8.35 -10.50 13.30
N ASP A 158 8.37 -11.72 13.86
CA ASP A 158 9.16 -12.05 15.05
C ASP A 158 10.67 -11.92 14.86
N ALA A 159 11.15 -11.90 13.61
CA ALA A 159 12.55 -11.69 13.25
C ALA A 159 12.91 -10.20 13.07
N GLU A 160 11.97 -9.29 13.38
CA GLU A 160 12.05 -7.85 13.19
C GLU A 160 12.19 -7.42 11.71
N ASP A 161 11.84 -8.30 10.76
CA ASP A 161 11.70 -7.90 9.36
C ASP A 161 10.43 -7.05 9.21
N SER A 162 10.59 -5.89 8.58
CA SER A 162 9.51 -4.92 8.37
C SER A 162 8.96 -5.01 6.95
N TYR A 163 7.63 -4.98 6.86
CA TYR A 163 6.88 -5.03 5.62
C TYR A 163 5.87 -3.90 5.54
N GLN A 164 5.75 -3.32 4.36
CA GLN A 164 4.68 -2.39 4.04
C GLN A 164 3.82 -3.00 2.93
N ILE A 165 2.60 -3.39 3.27
CA ILE A 165 1.73 -4.17 2.39
C ILE A 165 0.67 -3.24 1.81
N VAL A 166 0.64 -3.12 0.48
CA VAL A 166 -0.45 -2.49 -0.25
C VAL A 166 -1.42 -3.57 -0.69
N TYR A 167 -2.66 -3.52 -0.24
CA TYR A 167 -3.69 -4.54 -0.50
C TYR A 167 -4.94 -3.88 -1.10
N LEU A 168 -5.44 -4.41 -2.22
CA LEU A 168 -6.70 -3.94 -2.80
C LEU A 168 -7.88 -4.62 -2.09
N GLY A 169 -8.60 -3.88 -1.28
CA GLY A 169 -9.76 -4.33 -0.51
C GLY A 169 -9.71 -3.85 0.93
N ALA A 170 -10.88 -3.85 1.57
CA ALA A 170 -11.00 -3.62 3.01
C ALA A 170 -10.61 -4.88 3.80
N LEU A 171 -10.13 -4.69 5.02
CA LEU A 171 -9.69 -5.72 5.93
C LEU A 171 -10.35 -5.55 7.31
N ASP A 172 -10.86 -6.65 7.86
CA ASP A 172 -11.16 -6.74 9.30
C ASP A 172 -9.87 -7.05 10.06
N VAL A 173 -8.94 -6.09 10.06
CA VAL A 173 -7.61 -6.14 10.68
C VAL A 173 -7.36 -4.79 11.35
N TYR A 174 -6.80 -4.81 12.55
CA TYR A 174 -6.48 -3.61 13.34
C TYR A 174 -5.00 -3.61 13.76
N GLU A 175 -4.54 -2.48 14.29
CA GLU A 175 -3.26 -2.43 15.02
C GLU A 175 -3.22 -3.50 16.11
N ASP A 176 -2.02 -4.03 16.36
CA ASP A 176 -1.72 -5.14 17.26
C ASP A 176 -2.28 -6.52 16.84
N ASP A 177 -3.11 -6.61 15.81
CA ASP A 177 -3.50 -7.92 15.26
C ASP A 177 -2.29 -8.62 14.64
N THR A 178 -2.28 -9.94 14.76
CA THR A 178 -1.31 -10.76 14.02
C THR A 178 -1.95 -11.24 12.72
N VAL A 179 -1.28 -10.97 11.61
CA VAL A 179 -1.75 -11.34 10.27
C VAL A 179 -0.78 -12.30 9.60
N GLU A 180 -1.33 -13.19 8.79
CA GLU A 180 -0.61 -13.90 7.75
C GLU A 180 -0.86 -13.19 6.42
N PHE A 181 0.18 -13.05 5.60
CA PHE A 181 0.07 -12.42 4.30
C PHE A 181 0.82 -13.17 3.21
N VAL A 182 0.34 -13.02 1.99
CA VAL A 182 0.97 -13.51 0.76
C VAL A 182 1.00 -12.38 -0.24
N GLY A 183 2.12 -12.18 -0.93
CA GLY A 183 2.23 -11.12 -1.92
C GLY A 183 3.54 -11.08 -2.66
N VAL A 184 3.64 -10.18 -3.63
CA VAL A 184 4.82 -10.01 -4.49
C VAL A 184 5.70 -8.92 -3.88
N PRO A 185 7.00 -9.17 -3.63
CA PRO A 185 7.91 -8.11 -3.24
C PRO A 185 8.15 -7.16 -4.43
N THR A 186 8.08 -5.85 -4.17
CA THR A 186 8.19 -4.83 -5.21
C THR A 186 9.43 -3.97 -5.00
N LEU A 187 9.45 -3.14 -3.97
CA LEU A 187 10.50 -2.17 -3.71
C LEU A 187 11.11 -2.42 -2.34
N LEU A 188 12.43 -2.19 -2.23
CA LEU A 188 13.06 -2.01 -0.93
C LEU A 188 12.91 -0.55 -0.54
N SER A 189 12.42 -0.30 0.66
CA SER A 189 12.25 1.03 1.22
C SER A 189 12.81 1.04 2.65
N GLY A 190 12.48 2.07 3.40
CA GLY A 190 12.93 2.24 4.77
C GLY A 190 12.70 3.65 5.28
N PHE A 191 12.76 3.82 6.59
CA PHE A 191 12.43 5.07 7.25
C PHE A 191 13.16 5.19 8.58
N ASP A 192 13.38 6.42 9.02
CA ASP A 192 13.91 6.70 10.35
C ASP A 192 12.91 6.22 11.41
N ASN A 193 13.40 5.46 12.38
CA ASN A 193 12.58 4.98 13.49
C ASN A 193 12.66 5.88 14.72
N VAL A 194 11.66 5.75 15.59
CA VAL A 194 11.53 6.54 16.82
C VAL A 194 12.69 6.34 17.81
N SER A 195 13.48 5.29 17.63
CA SER A 195 14.67 5.00 18.45
C SER A 195 15.95 5.68 17.92
N GLY A 196 15.85 6.46 16.83
CA GLY A 196 16.98 7.16 16.21
C GLY A 196 17.84 6.29 15.28
N GLY A 197 17.32 5.12 14.87
CA GLY A 197 17.91 4.26 13.85
C GLY A 197 17.16 4.31 12.53
N TYR A 198 17.58 3.48 11.58
CA TYR A 198 16.93 3.32 10.29
C TYR A 198 16.32 1.92 10.18
N THR A 199 15.09 1.82 9.70
CA THR A 199 14.39 0.55 9.49
C THR A 199 14.31 0.29 7.99
N ASN A 200 14.84 -0.84 7.53
CA ASN A 200 14.60 -1.30 6.16
C ASN A 200 13.21 -1.95 6.10
N SER A 201 12.45 -1.65 5.05
CA SER A 201 11.10 -2.19 4.85
C SER A 201 10.96 -2.75 3.45
N ILE A 202 10.30 -3.89 3.31
CA ILE A 202 9.97 -4.47 2.00
C ILE A 202 8.54 -4.05 1.65
N ILE A 203 8.36 -3.36 0.53
CA ILE A 203 7.03 -3.06 0.02
C ILE A 203 6.49 -4.30 -0.71
N ILE A 204 5.29 -4.72 -0.33
CA ILE A 204 4.61 -5.91 -0.84
C ILE A 204 3.32 -5.47 -1.53
N ALA A 205 3.14 -5.91 -2.78
CA ALA A 205 1.80 -5.94 -3.38
C ALA A 205 1.06 -7.17 -2.82
N GLY A 206 0.12 -6.93 -1.91
CA GLY A 206 -0.58 -7.95 -1.14
C GLY A 206 -1.63 -8.68 -1.97
N SER A 207 -1.46 -9.99 -2.12
CA SER A 207 -2.45 -10.89 -2.70
C SER A 207 -3.45 -11.34 -1.63
N TYR A 208 -2.98 -11.76 -0.45
CA TYR A 208 -3.80 -12.19 0.67
C TYR A 208 -3.29 -11.53 1.94
N VAL A 209 -4.22 -11.07 2.79
CA VAL A 209 -3.96 -10.68 4.17
C VAL A 209 -5.13 -11.21 5.00
N GLY A 210 -4.83 -11.90 6.10
CA GLY A 210 -5.85 -12.38 7.01
C GLY A 210 -5.34 -12.51 8.44
N LYS A 211 -6.23 -12.31 9.42
CA LYS A 211 -5.93 -12.57 10.83
C LYS A 211 -5.43 -14.00 11.01
N SER A 212 -4.23 -14.15 11.55
CA SER A 212 -3.72 -15.45 11.99
C SER A 212 -4.35 -15.78 13.33
N ALA A 213 -4.76 -17.03 13.51
CA ALA A 213 -5.00 -17.54 14.87
C ALA A 213 -3.68 -17.46 15.66
N ASN A 214 -3.76 -17.05 16.92
CA ASN A 214 -2.67 -17.12 17.89
C ASN A 214 -2.43 -18.58 18.32
#